data_AF-A0AA41RY32-F1
#
_entry.id   AF-A0AA41RY32-F1
#
_cell.length_a   1.000
_cell.length_b   1.000
_cell.length_c   1.000
_cell.angle_alpha   90.00
_cell.angle_beta   90.00
_cell.angle_gamma   90.00
#
_symmetry.space_group_name_H-M   'P 1'
#
loop_
_entity.id
_entity.type
_entity.pdbx_description
1 polymer ?
#
loop_
_entity_poly.entity_id
_entity_poly.type
_entity_poly.pdbx_seq_one_letter_code
_entity_poly.pdbx_strand_id
1 'polypeptide(L)'
;MRFLSKEFKAVKRTEGWKFLRAHDAVLELEILKFLEDIESRDEKRRRSKEERGIFLELSEAMECLEHICTEGCTDVGPYDREPTKKNSGVPCERFSTCRGLQCLIKHFATCEKRMNGGGCCSRCKRMWQLLKLHASMCDQDDHICKVPLCRQFKLKNQLEPKADDGRWRLLVKKVACAKTISALSSPKMMMLRKREEDRPNVMVVGTMG
;
A
#
# COMPACT_ATOMS: atom_id res chain seq x y z
N MET A 1 12.22 -30.90 -7.88
CA MET A 1 11.10 -30.65 -8.82
C MET A 1 11.02 -29.23 -9.41
N ARG A 2 11.57 -28.14 -8.79
CA ARG A 2 11.58 -26.78 -9.42
C ARG A 2 12.28 -26.69 -10.79
N PHE A 3 13.26 -27.56 -11.03
CA PHE A 3 13.93 -27.66 -12.33
C PHE A 3 13.00 -28.21 -13.42
N LEU A 4 12.14 -29.18 -13.06
CA LEU A 4 11.18 -29.77 -13.98
C LEU A 4 10.18 -28.74 -14.50
N SER A 5 9.69 -27.80 -13.68
CA SER A 5 8.72 -26.80 -14.16
C SER A 5 9.31 -25.82 -15.18
N LYS A 6 10.60 -25.48 -15.07
CA LYS A 6 11.29 -24.60 -16.01
C LYS A 6 11.66 -25.32 -17.31
N GLU A 7 12.16 -26.53 -17.19
CA GLU A 7 12.70 -27.31 -18.31
C GLU A 7 11.72 -28.36 -18.84
N PHE A 8 10.43 -28.31 -18.46
CA PHE A 8 9.49 -29.39 -18.80
C PHE A 8 9.38 -29.63 -20.31
N LYS A 9 9.52 -28.57 -21.11
CA LYS A 9 9.55 -28.68 -22.58
C LYS A 9 10.74 -29.50 -23.07
N ALA A 10 11.91 -29.39 -22.44
CA ALA A 10 13.09 -30.19 -22.74
C ALA A 10 12.90 -31.62 -22.23
N VAL A 11 12.38 -31.80 -21.01
CA VAL A 11 12.08 -33.12 -20.41
C VAL A 11 11.16 -33.93 -21.31
N LYS A 12 10.10 -33.33 -21.86
CA LYS A 12 9.15 -34.00 -22.77
C LYS A 12 9.78 -34.59 -24.04
N ARG A 13 10.96 -34.12 -24.45
CA ARG A 13 11.69 -34.60 -25.64
C ARG A 13 12.66 -35.74 -25.32
N THR A 14 12.90 -36.02 -24.05
CA THR A 14 13.84 -37.08 -23.63
C THR A 14 13.22 -38.47 -23.79
N GLU A 15 14.06 -39.48 -24.05
CA GLU A 15 13.64 -40.88 -24.04
C GLU A 15 13.12 -41.31 -22.66
N GLY A 16 13.68 -40.75 -21.58
CA GLY A 16 13.20 -40.99 -20.22
C GLY A 16 11.73 -40.59 -20.02
N TRP A 17 11.27 -39.50 -20.63
CA TRP A 17 9.86 -39.12 -20.60
C TRP A 17 8.98 -40.07 -21.42
N LYS A 18 9.45 -40.52 -22.60
CA LYS A 18 8.71 -41.52 -23.40
C LYS A 18 8.57 -42.85 -22.66
N PHE A 19 9.67 -43.32 -22.06
CA PHE A 19 9.70 -44.53 -21.24
C PHE A 19 8.73 -44.41 -20.06
N LEU A 20 8.78 -43.29 -19.34
CA LEU A 20 7.87 -43.04 -18.21
C LEU A 20 6.41 -43.19 -18.61
N ARG A 21 5.98 -42.54 -19.70
CA ARG A 21 4.59 -42.61 -20.17
C ARG A 21 4.16 -44.01 -20.58
N ALA A 22 5.09 -44.83 -21.09
CA ALA A 22 4.79 -46.18 -21.54
C ALA A 22 4.65 -47.19 -20.38
N HIS A 23 5.24 -46.88 -19.22
CA HIS A 23 5.40 -47.85 -18.14
C HIS A 23 4.81 -47.42 -16.79
N ASP A 24 4.59 -46.13 -16.56
CA ASP A 24 4.09 -45.61 -15.29
C ASP A 24 3.19 -44.38 -15.49
N ALA A 25 1.91 -44.67 -15.78
CA ALA A 25 0.87 -43.65 -15.93
C ALA A 25 0.57 -42.90 -14.62
N VAL A 26 0.81 -43.51 -13.46
CA VAL A 26 0.58 -42.87 -12.15
C VAL A 26 1.61 -41.76 -11.96
N LEU A 27 2.89 -42.06 -12.19
CA LEU A 27 3.96 -41.09 -12.06
C LEU A 27 3.88 -39.97 -13.13
N GLU A 28 3.41 -40.27 -14.35
CA GLU A 28 3.08 -39.22 -15.33
C GLU A 28 2.04 -38.23 -14.78
N LEU A 29 0.92 -38.74 -14.24
CA LEU A 29 -0.14 -37.91 -13.67
C LEU A 29 0.35 -37.09 -12.47
N GLU A 30 1.18 -37.66 -11.60
CA GLU A 30 1.77 -36.94 -10.46
C GLU A 30 2.65 -35.78 -10.92
N ILE A 31 3.48 -35.98 -11.95
CA ILE A 31 4.32 -34.92 -12.51
C ILE A 31 3.46 -33.83 -13.14
N LEU A 32 2.43 -34.20 -13.91
CA LEU A 32 1.52 -33.23 -14.54
C LEU A 32 0.75 -32.41 -13.49
N LYS A 33 0.19 -33.07 -12.47
CA LYS A 33 -0.49 -32.41 -11.35
C LYS A 33 0.45 -31.46 -10.60
N PHE A 34 1.68 -31.88 -10.36
CA PHE A 34 2.69 -31.05 -9.72
C PHE A 34 3.00 -29.78 -10.52
N LEU A 35 3.05 -29.87 -11.85
CA LEU A 35 3.28 -28.72 -12.72
C LEU A 35 2.10 -27.74 -12.70
N GLU A 36 0.87 -28.25 -12.76
CA GLU A 36 -0.35 -27.44 -12.62
C GLU A 36 -0.40 -26.73 -11.26
N ASP A 37 -0.05 -27.42 -10.18
CA ASP A 37 0.01 -26.85 -8.83
C ASP A 37 1.04 -25.71 -8.72
N ILE A 38 2.20 -25.83 -9.37
CA ILE A 38 3.19 -24.74 -9.44
C ILE A 38 2.62 -23.54 -10.19
N GLU A 39 2.07 -23.76 -11.38
CA GLU A 39 1.52 -22.69 -12.21
C GLU A 39 0.38 -21.96 -11.49
N SER A 40 -0.51 -22.71 -10.84
CA SER A 40 -1.59 -22.17 -10.00
C SER A 40 -1.05 -21.32 -8.83
N ARG A 41 0.02 -21.77 -8.16
CA ARG A 41 0.67 -21.00 -7.07
C ARG A 41 1.33 -19.73 -7.59
N ASP A 42 2.01 -19.79 -8.72
CA ASP A 42 2.68 -18.64 -9.33
C ASP A 42 1.66 -17.60 -9.80
N GLU A 43 0.56 -18.02 -10.42
CA GLU A 43 -0.54 -17.13 -10.82
C GLU A 43 -1.22 -16.48 -9.61
N LYS A 44 -1.50 -17.24 -8.53
CA LYS A 44 -2.00 -16.69 -7.27
C LYS A 44 -1.01 -15.68 -6.66
N ARG A 45 0.29 -15.96 -6.74
CA ARG A 45 1.34 -15.07 -6.25
C ARG A 45 1.39 -13.77 -7.07
N ARG A 46 1.29 -13.86 -8.40
CA ARG A 46 1.24 -12.71 -9.31
C ARG A 46 0.03 -11.82 -9.02
N ARG A 47 -1.17 -12.41 -8.94
CA ARG A 47 -2.41 -11.69 -8.57
C ARG A 47 -2.28 -11.02 -7.20
N SER A 48 -1.77 -11.74 -6.20
CA SER A 48 -1.55 -11.16 -4.86
C SER A 48 -0.54 -10.02 -4.88
N LYS A 49 0.51 -10.10 -5.72
CA LYS A 49 1.49 -9.01 -5.87
C LYS A 49 0.88 -7.77 -6.50
N GLU A 50 0.08 -7.94 -7.55
CA GLU A 50 -0.64 -6.84 -8.21
C GLU A 50 -1.63 -6.18 -7.26
N GLU A 51 -2.40 -6.98 -6.53
CA GLU A 51 -3.35 -6.49 -5.52
C GLU A 51 -2.63 -5.70 -4.41
N ARG A 52 -1.50 -6.23 -3.90
CA ARG A 52 -0.66 -5.55 -2.90
C ARG A 52 -0.09 -4.23 -3.43
N GLY A 53 0.27 -4.16 -4.71
CA GLY A 53 0.77 -2.94 -5.35
C GLY A 53 -0.22 -1.79 -5.22
N ILE A 54 -1.51 -2.05 -5.47
CA ILE A 54 -2.57 -1.03 -5.34
C ILE A 54 -2.69 -0.51 -3.91
N PHE A 55 -2.64 -1.40 -2.90
CA PHE A 55 -2.70 -0.97 -1.50
C PHE A 55 -1.45 -0.21 -1.07
N LEU A 56 -0.29 -0.53 -1.65
CA LEU A 56 0.95 0.20 -1.42
C LEU A 56 0.86 1.63 -1.99
N GLU A 57 0.37 1.80 -3.22
CA GLU A 57 0.12 3.13 -3.80
C GLU A 57 -0.88 3.94 -2.97
N LEU A 58 -1.97 3.32 -2.49
CA LEU A 58 -2.91 3.98 -1.60
C LEU A 58 -2.26 4.38 -0.26
N SER A 59 -1.39 3.54 0.29
CA SER A 59 -0.68 3.87 1.54
C SER A 59 0.30 5.04 1.34
N GLU A 60 1.04 5.07 0.22
CA GLU A 60 1.90 6.20 -0.15
C GLU A 60 1.06 7.47 -0.34
N ALA A 61 -0.12 7.36 -0.95
CA ALA A 61 -1.02 8.49 -1.11
C ALA A 61 -1.50 9.06 0.23
N MET A 62 -1.70 8.24 1.27
CA MET A 62 -2.07 8.73 2.60
C MET A 62 -0.92 9.52 3.26
N GLU A 63 0.31 9.02 3.15
CA GLU A 63 1.50 9.72 3.63
C GLU A 63 1.76 11.02 2.85
N CYS A 64 1.54 10.98 1.54
CA CYS A 64 1.67 12.14 0.68
C CYS A 64 0.61 13.21 0.98
N LEU A 65 -0.62 12.82 1.30
CA LEU A 65 -1.66 13.75 1.78
C LEU A 65 -1.21 14.46 3.07
N GLU A 66 -0.69 13.72 4.04
CA GLU A 66 -0.16 14.29 5.29
C GLU A 66 1.00 15.26 5.00
N HIS A 67 1.96 14.87 4.15
CA HIS A 67 3.06 15.72 3.72
C HIS A 67 2.57 17.04 3.10
N ILE A 68 1.66 16.98 2.13
CA ILE A 68 1.13 18.18 1.48
C ILE A 68 0.41 19.08 2.48
N CYS A 69 -0.39 18.50 3.39
CA CYS A 69 -1.21 19.30 4.32
C CYS A 69 -0.42 19.85 5.52
N THR A 70 0.77 19.31 5.82
CA THR A 70 1.60 19.76 6.95
C THR A 70 2.77 20.63 6.50
N GLU A 71 3.49 20.22 5.45
CA GLU A 71 4.71 20.89 4.97
C GLU A 71 4.44 21.77 3.75
N GLY A 72 3.43 21.39 2.95
CA GLY A 72 3.24 21.91 1.60
C GLY A 72 4.13 21.24 0.58
N CYS A 73 3.69 21.23 -0.67
CA CYS A 73 4.44 20.64 -1.76
C CYS A 73 4.21 21.37 -3.08
N THR A 74 5.27 21.97 -3.61
CA THR A 74 5.32 22.67 -4.91
C THR A 74 4.25 23.76 -5.03
N ASP A 75 3.07 23.44 -5.56
CA ASP A 75 2.00 24.38 -5.89
C ASP A 75 0.80 24.32 -4.93
N VAL A 76 0.78 23.43 -3.93
CA VAL A 76 -0.29 23.33 -2.93
C VAL A 76 0.31 23.20 -1.53
N GLY A 77 -0.38 23.68 -0.52
CA GLY A 77 0.12 23.59 0.84
C GLY A 77 -0.92 23.86 1.92
N PRO A 78 -0.45 23.96 3.17
CA PRO A 78 -1.30 24.22 4.34
C PRO A 78 -2.11 25.50 4.16
N TYR A 79 -3.34 25.53 4.69
CA TYR A 79 -4.21 26.70 4.58
C TYR A 79 -3.62 27.95 5.28
N ASP A 80 -2.78 27.74 6.29
CA ASP A 80 -2.13 28.76 7.09
C ASP A 80 -0.78 29.24 6.53
N ARG A 81 -0.34 28.74 5.36
CA ARG A 81 0.92 29.14 4.72
C ARG A 81 0.77 29.39 3.23
N GLU A 82 1.35 30.49 2.75
CA GLU A 82 1.40 30.74 1.31
C GLU A 82 2.30 29.72 0.60
N PRO A 83 1.89 29.17 -0.56
CA PRO A 83 2.75 28.29 -1.35
C PRO A 83 4.03 29.01 -1.74
N THR A 84 5.19 28.46 -1.36
CA THR A 84 6.47 29.07 -1.69
C THR A 84 6.77 28.89 -3.18
N LYS A 85 6.84 30.00 -3.92
CA LYS A 85 7.11 30.01 -5.38
C LYS A 85 8.49 29.47 -5.76
N LYS A 86 9.38 29.20 -4.79
CA LYS A 86 10.76 28.79 -5.03
C LYS A 86 10.87 27.43 -5.75
N ASN A 87 9.86 26.57 -5.62
CA ASN A 87 9.86 25.21 -6.19
C ASN A 87 8.64 24.94 -7.10
N SER A 88 7.97 25.98 -7.59
CA SER A 88 6.82 25.82 -8.48
C SER A 88 7.24 25.15 -9.79
N GLY A 89 6.61 24.03 -10.14
CA GLY A 89 6.92 23.27 -11.36
C GLY A 89 7.98 22.17 -11.23
N VAL A 90 8.69 22.07 -10.10
CA VAL A 90 9.62 20.95 -9.83
C VAL A 90 8.83 19.75 -9.30
N PRO A 91 9.01 18.52 -9.82
CA PRO A 91 8.37 17.32 -9.28
C PRO A 91 8.77 17.06 -7.82
N CYS A 92 7.83 16.60 -6.99
CA CYS A 92 8.14 16.16 -5.64
C CYS A 92 9.01 14.89 -5.69
N GLU A 93 10.21 14.93 -5.09
CA GLU A 93 11.11 13.77 -5.02
C GLU A 93 10.70 12.75 -3.95
N ARG A 94 9.81 13.16 -3.02
CA ARG A 94 9.49 12.39 -1.81
C ARG A 94 8.42 11.32 -2.05
N PHE A 95 7.49 11.55 -2.98
CA PHE A 95 6.37 10.65 -3.26
C PHE A 95 6.01 10.67 -4.73
N SER A 96 5.88 9.49 -5.34
CA SER A 96 5.50 9.34 -6.74
C SER A 96 4.07 9.80 -7.03
N THR A 97 3.18 9.63 -6.05
CA THR A 97 1.76 10.00 -6.10
C THR A 97 1.49 11.50 -5.91
N CYS A 98 2.50 12.29 -5.54
CA CYS A 98 2.33 13.68 -5.11
C CYS A 98 1.66 14.55 -6.17
N ARG A 99 2.19 14.57 -7.41
CA ARG A 99 1.64 15.39 -8.49
C ARG A 99 0.16 15.11 -8.74
N GLY A 100 -0.25 13.84 -8.69
CA GLY A 100 -1.63 13.41 -8.82
C GLY A 100 -2.52 13.98 -7.72
N LEU A 101 -2.07 13.89 -6.46
CA LEU A 101 -2.79 14.43 -5.31
C LEU A 101 -2.90 15.96 -5.34
N GLN A 102 -1.84 16.68 -5.69
CA GLN A 102 -1.89 18.13 -5.84
C GLN A 102 -2.93 18.56 -6.88
N CYS A 103 -2.99 17.85 -8.01
CA CYS A 103 -4.00 18.07 -9.05
C CYS A 103 -5.43 17.79 -8.54
N LEU A 104 -5.63 16.81 -7.67
CA LEU A 104 -6.91 16.56 -7.02
C LEU A 104 -7.25 17.65 -6.01
N ILE A 105 -6.29 18.11 -5.21
CA ILE A 105 -6.47 19.19 -4.22
C ILE A 105 -6.86 20.50 -4.90
N LYS A 106 -6.10 20.94 -5.91
CA LYS A 106 -6.40 22.16 -6.69
C LYS A 106 -7.80 22.09 -7.28
N HIS A 107 -8.13 20.97 -7.93
CA HIS A 107 -9.46 20.77 -8.49
C HIS A 107 -10.53 20.78 -7.40
N PHE A 108 -10.29 20.09 -6.28
CA PHE A 108 -11.23 20.05 -5.18
C PHE A 108 -11.54 21.47 -4.72
N ALA A 109 -10.52 22.30 -4.46
CA ALA A 109 -10.67 23.68 -4.01
C ALA A 109 -11.56 24.54 -4.94
N THR A 110 -11.42 24.40 -6.26
CA THR A 110 -12.05 25.31 -7.24
C THR A 110 -13.23 24.72 -8.02
N CYS A 111 -13.67 23.48 -7.72
CA CYS A 111 -14.71 22.82 -8.51
C CYS A 111 -16.10 23.40 -8.24
N GLU A 112 -16.64 24.17 -9.20
CA GLU A 112 -17.97 24.76 -9.16
C GLU A 112 -19.11 23.73 -9.02
N LYS A 113 -18.99 22.57 -9.67
CA LYS A 113 -19.98 21.49 -9.55
C LYS A 113 -20.17 21.05 -8.09
N ARG A 114 -19.08 21.06 -7.31
CA ARG A 114 -19.12 20.78 -5.87
C ARG A 114 -19.80 21.90 -5.08
N MET A 115 -19.61 23.16 -5.49
CA MET A 115 -20.09 24.35 -4.78
C MET A 115 -21.58 24.63 -5.03
N ASN A 116 -22.05 24.40 -6.26
CA ASN A 116 -23.37 24.83 -6.71
C ASN A 116 -24.48 23.78 -6.48
N GLY A 117 -24.29 22.82 -5.56
CA GLY A 117 -25.30 21.83 -5.20
C GLY A 117 -25.66 20.78 -6.28
N GLY A 118 -25.20 20.94 -7.53
CA GLY A 118 -25.50 20.08 -8.68
C GLY A 118 -24.81 18.71 -8.72
N GLY A 119 -24.20 18.27 -7.61
CA GLY A 119 -23.58 16.96 -7.45
C GLY A 119 -22.06 16.92 -7.59
N CYS A 120 -21.46 15.81 -7.15
CA CYS A 120 -20.01 15.65 -7.07
C CYS A 120 -19.42 15.07 -8.37
N CYS A 121 -18.51 15.78 -9.04
CA CYS A 121 -17.81 15.23 -10.22
C CYS A 121 -16.85 14.09 -9.84
N SER A 122 -16.38 13.31 -10.81
CA SER A 122 -15.53 12.13 -10.57
C SER A 122 -14.23 12.45 -9.82
N ARG A 123 -13.58 13.58 -10.12
CA ARG A 123 -12.34 14.00 -9.42
C ARG A 123 -12.60 14.39 -7.97
N CYS A 124 -13.68 15.12 -7.70
CA CYS A 124 -14.09 15.42 -6.33
C CYS A 124 -14.46 14.14 -5.57
N LYS A 125 -15.15 13.18 -6.20
CA LYS A 125 -15.48 11.88 -5.59
C LYS A 125 -14.23 11.13 -5.16
N ARG A 126 -13.19 11.09 -6.01
CA ARG A 126 -11.90 10.46 -5.66
C ARG A 126 -11.22 11.17 -4.48
N MET A 127 -11.18 12.50 -4.48
CA MET A 127 -10.61 13.26 -3.36
C MET A 127 -11.37 12.98 -2.05
N TRP A 128 -12.71 12.97 -2.10
CA TRP A 128 -13.55 12.61 -0.96
C TRP A 128 -13.25 11.20 -0.43
N GLN A 129 -13.06 10.21 -1.31
CA GLN A 129 -12.70 8.85 -0.92
C GLN A 129 -11.34 8.79 -0.24
N LEU A 130 -10.34 9.53 -0.73
CA LEU A 130 -9.01 9.59 -0.12
C LEU A 130 -9.06 10.25 1.28
N LEU A 131 -9.82 11.33 1.44
CA LEU A 131 -10.01 11.98 2.74
C LEU A 131 -10.75 11.07 3.73
N LYS A 132 -11.79 10.35 3.26
CA LYS A 132 -12.47 9.33 4.07
C LYS A 132 -11.51 8.21 4.48
N LEU A 133 -10.68 7.72 3.55
CA LEU A 133 -9.71 6.65 3.81
C LEU A 133 -8.69 7.09 4.87
N HIS A 134 -8.11 8.29 4.71
CA HIS A 134 -7.20 8.86 5.68
C HIS A 134 -7.84 8.91 7.07
N ALA A 135 -9.04 9.48 7.19
CA ALA A 135 -9.75 9.56 8.47
C ALA A 135 -10.04 8.20 9.12
N SER A 136 -10.30 7.17 8.31
CA SER A 136 -10.54 5.79 8.79
C SER A 136 -9.27 5.10 9.34
N MET A 137 -8.07 5.62 9.07
CA MET A 137 -6.80 5.02 9.50
C MET A 137 -5.85 6.00 10.21
N CYS A 138 -6.29 7.24 10.44
CA CYS A 138 -5.50 8.27 11.07
C CYS A 138 -5.64 8.16 12.60
N ASP A 139 -4.53 7.91 13.28
CA ASP A 139 -4.49 7.83 14.75
C ASP A 139 -4.05 9.14 15.42
N GLN A 140 -3.73 10.19 14.64
CA GLN A 140 -3.36 11.50 15.19
C GLN A 140 -4.57 12.19 15.84
N ASP A 141 -4.33 12.94 16.91
CA ASP A 141 -5.35 13.80 17.52
C ASP A 141 -5.93 14.78 16.49
N ASP A 142 -7.21 15.12 16.65
CA ASP A 142 -7.96 15.98 15.73
C ASP A 142 -7.33 17.37 15.55
N HIS A 143 -6.58 17.86 16.54
CA HIS A 143 -5.88 19.15 16.50
C HIS A 143 -4.49 19.07 15.83
N ILE A 144 -3.90 17.88 15.82
CA ILE A 144 -2.58 17.61 15.25
C ILE A 144 -2.72 17.32 13.75
N CYS A 145 -3.70 16.51 13.37
CA CYS A 145 -3.93 16.15 11.98
C CYS A 145 -4.30 17.38 11.14
N LYS A 146 -3.48 17.70 10.12
CA LYS A 146 -3.72 18.83 9.21
C LYS A 146 -4.50 18.45 7.95
N VAL A 147 -4.83 17.17 7.76
CA VAL A 147 -5.57 16.72 6.59
C VAL A 147 -7.03 17.22 6.68
N PRO A 148 -7.53 17.92 5.64
CA PRO A 148 -8.86 18.52 5.69
C PRO A 148 -9.94 17.45 5.83
N LEU A 149 -11.02 17.77 6.55
CA LEU A 149 -12.17 16.89 6.81
C LEU A 149 -11.86 15.63 7.62
N CYS A 150 -10.61 15.39 8.05
CA CYS A 150 -10.24 14.22 8.84
C CYS A 150 -11.12 14.09 10.10
N ARG A 151 -11.17 15.15 10.92
CA ARG A 151 -12.03 15.24 12.11
C ARG A 151 -13.51 14.96 11.79
N GLN A 152 -14.05 15.59 10.76
CA GLN A 152 -15.47 15.44 10.39
C GLN A 152 -15.78 13.98 10.02
N PHE A 153 -14.88 13.32 9.28
CA PHE A 153 -15.05 11.92 8.94
C PHE A 153 -14.86 10.99 10.14
N LYS A 154 -13.92 11.26 11.05
CA LYS A 154 -13.76 10.50 12.29
C LYS A 154 -15.03 10.52 13.12
N LEU A 155 -15.60 11.70 13.35
CA LEU A 155 -16.86 11.88 14.08
C LEU A 155 -18.01 11.13 13.37
N LYS A 156 -18.12 11.27 12.05
CA LYS A 156 -19.14 10.56 11.27
C LYS A 156 -19.01 9.04 11.39
N ASN A 157 -17.78 8.50 11.33
CA ASN A 157 -17.54 7.06 11.44
C ASN A 157 -17.88 6.52 12.84
N GLN A 158 -17.71 7.34 13.89
CA GLN A 158 -18.09 6.97 15.26
C GLN A 158 -19.61 6.95 15.46
N LEU A 159 -20.32 7.93 14.88
CA LEU A 159 -21.77 8.06 15.01
C LEU A 159 -22.55 7.08 14.12
N GLU A 160 -22.02 6.77 12.93
CA GLU A 160 -22.67 5.91 11.94
C GLU A 160 -21.84 4.64 11.62
N PRO A 161 -21.52 3.79 12.61
CA PRO A 161 -20.66 2.62 12.41
C PRO A 161 -21.28 1.56 11.49
N LYS A 162 -22.62 1.58 11.33
CA LYS A 162 -23.39 0.68 10.46
C LYS A 162 -23.37 1.10 8.98
N ALA A 163 -23.02 2.34 8.67
CA ALA A 163 -22.92 2.81 7.28
C ALA A 163 -21.62 2.36 6.59
N ASP A 164 -20.72 1.71 7.34
CA ASP A 164 -19.43 1.22 6.84
C ASP A 164 -19.51 -0.24 6.40
N ASP A 165 -19.81 -0.42 5.10
CA ASP A 165 -19.83 -1.71 4.40
C ASP A 165 -18.54 -2.51 4.69
N GLY A 166 -18.67 -3.84 4.90
CA GLY A 166 -17.55 -4.74 5.16
C GLY A 166 -16.43 -4.64 4.12
N ARG A 167 -16.76 -4.26 2.88
CA ARG A 167 -15.78 -3.96 1.82
C ARG A 167 -14.87 -2.79 2.17
N TRP A 168 -15.40 -1.70 2.74
CA TRP A 168 -14.60 -0.54 3.14
C TRP A 168 -13.65 -0.89 4.29
N ARG A 169 -14.16 -1.58 5.31
CA ARG A 169 -13.36 -2.05 6.44
C ARG A 169 -12.20 -2.94 6.00
N LEU A 170 -12.43 -3.82 5.02
CA LEU A 170 -11.40 -4.65 4.44
C LEU A 170 -10.35 -3.82 3.68
N LEU A 171 -10.78 -2.83 2.89
CA LEU A 171 -9.88 -1.90 2.22
C LEU A 171 -8.97 -1.18 3.22
N VAL A 172 -9.54 -0.56 4.26
CA VAL A 172 -8.79 0.14 5.31
C VAL A 172 -7.74 -0.78 5.94
N LYS A 173 -8.12 -2.01 6.29
CA LYS A 173 -7.18 -3.01 6.84
C LYS A 173 -6.05 -3.34 5.87
N LYS A 174 -6.34 -3.56 4.59
CA LYS A 174 -5.31 -3.90 3.59
C LYS A 174 -4.34 -2.74 3.34
N VAL A 175 -4.83 -1.50 3.31
CA VAL A 175 -3.98 -0.30 3.17
C VAL A 175 -3.12 -0.09 4.42
N ALA A 176 -3.69 -0.25 5.62
CA ALA A 176 -2.93 -0.19 6.87
C ALA A 176 -1.83 -1.27 6.93
N CYS A 177 -2.15 -2.51 6.56
CA CYS A 177 -1.13 -3.57 6.47
C CYS A 177 -0.02 -3.23 5.46
N ALA A 178 -0.37 -2.69 4.29
CA ALA A 178 0.61 -2.27 3.28
C ALA A 178 1.54 -1.16 3.82
N LYS A 179 0.97 -0.17 4.52
CA LYS A 179 1.73 0.90 5.18
C LYS A 179 2.75 0.33 6.17
N THR A 180 2.31 -0.56 7.07
CA THR A 180 3.20 -1.19 8.06
C THR A 180 4.29 -2.02 7.40
N ILE A 181 3.96 -2.82 6.39
CA ILE A 181 4.96 -3.65 5.67
C ILE A 181 5.98 -2.76 4.96
N SER A 182 5.55 -1.66 4.33
CA SER A 182 6.43 -0.70 3.68
C SER A 182 7.40 -0.06 4.68
N ALA A 183 6.87 0.42 5.81
CA ALA A 183 7.68 1.00 6.88
C ALA A 183 8.71 0.01 7.45
N LEU A 184 8.31 -1.25 7.67
CA LEU A 184 9.20 -2.32 8.15
C LEU A 184 10.25 -2.73 7.12
N SER A 185 9.93 -2.63 5.83
CA SER A 185 10.84 -2.94 4.72
C SER A 185 11.75 -1.77 4.36
N SER A 186 11.58 -0.62 5.02
CA SER A 186 12.43 0.54 4.78
C SER A 186 13.87 0.28 5.23
N PRO A 187 14.87 0.83 4.50
CA PRO A 187 16.28 0.77 4.90
C PRO A 187 16.56 1.26 6.34
N LYS A 188 15.71 2.17 6.84
CA LYS A 188 15.80 2.72 8.19
C LYS A 188 15.44 1.70 9.27
N MET A 189 14.40 0.89 9.05
CA MET A 189 13.98 -0.16 9.99
C MET A 189 14.90 -1.38 10.00
N MET A 190 15.46 -1.78 8.85
CA MET A 190 16.47 -2.84 8.81
C MET A 190 17.76 -2.43 9.53
N MET A 191 18.16 -1.16 9.46
CA MET A 191 19.29 -0.62 10.22
C MET A 191 19.00 -0.53 11.73
N LEU A 192 17.78 -0.15 12.12
CA LEU A 192 17.37 -0.11 13.54
C LEU A 192 17.33 -1.52 14.16
N ARG A 193 16.79 -2.51 13.44
CA ARG A 193 16.83 -3.92 13.88
C ARG A 193 18.25 -4.44 14.01
N LYS A 194 19.12 -4.14 13.05
CA LYS A 194 20.54 -4.50 13.11
C LYS A 194 21.25 -3.87 14.31
N ARG A 195 20.88 -2.64 14.67
CA ARG A 195 21.41 -1.94 15.86
C ARG A 195 20.85 -2.46 17.19
N GLU A 196 19.65 -3.02 17.21
CA GLU A 196 19.09 -3.72 18.38
C GLU A 196 19.69 -5.13 18.54
N GLU A 197 20.02 -5.79 17.43
CA GLU A 197 20.67 -7.10 17.40
C GLU A 197 22.16 -7.02 17.78
N ASP A 198 22.83 -5.90 17.46
CA ASP A 198 24.21 -5.57 17.87
C ASP A 198 24.31 -4.98 19.30
N ARG A 199 23.23 -4.92 20.08
CA ARG A 199 23.31 -4.46 21.49
C ARG A 199 24.00 -5.54 22.33
N PRO A 200 25.17 -5.28 22.94
CA PRO A 200 25.81 -6.25 23.81
C PRO A 200 24.88 -6.54 24.99
N ASN A 201 24.65 -7.83 25.23
CA ASN A 201 23.88 -8.31 26.36
C ASN A 201 24.71 -8.01 27.62
N VAL A 202 24.45 -6.87 28.26
CA VAL A 202 25.09 -6.53 29.54
C VAL A 202 24.45 -7.42 30.60
N MET A 203 25.03 -8.60 30.78
CA MET A 203 24.80 -9.40 31.97
C MET A 203 25.28 -8.59 33.17
N VAL A 204 24.33 -8.08 33.96
CA VAL A 204 24.61 -7.56 35.29
C VAL A 204 25.03 -8.77 36.14
N VAL A 205 26.35 -8.99 36.24
CA VAL A 205 26.90 -9.97 37.18
C VAL A 205 26.73 -9.37 38.57
N GLY A 206 25.73 -9.87 39.29
CA GLY A 206 25.53 -9.54 40.69
C GLY A 206 26.75 -9.97 41.50
N THR A 207 27.41 -9.00 42.13
CA THR A 207 28.39 -9.26 43.18
C THR A 207 27.65 -9.75 44.41
N MET A 208 27.77 -11.05 44.71
CA MET A 208 27.48 -11.56 46.05
C MET A 208 28.68 -11.21 46.95
N GLY A 209 28.39 -10.43 47.98
CA GLY A 209 29.24 -10.16 49.13
C GLY A 209 28.36 -10.12 50.37
#